data_AF-A0A812FF27-F1
#
_entry.id   AF-A0A812FF27-F1
#
_cell.length_a   1.000
_cell.length_b   1.000
_cell.length_c   1.000
_cell.angle_alpha   90.00
_cell.angle_beta   90.00
_cell.angle_gamma   90.00
#
_symmetry.space_group_name_H-M   'P 1'
#
loop_
_entity.id
_entity.type
_entity.pdbx_description
1 polymer ?
#
loop_
_entity_poly.entity_id
_entity_poly.type
_entity_poly.pdbx_seq_one_letter_code
_entity_poly.pdbx_strand_id
1 'polypeptide(L)'
;MDKTELSRYEALLEKIKGLPSQPDSETSIFGIGSKGYFENPTTDILAFFCDDNGDHRLNALVLESLVQCLPESVNAIDCSLCSSPEREVTTESGKRIDLLLEADDWVIVLENKIYHHQNNPFDDYEAFVSGNKYQRFKNKQPIFVVLSPSGDAPQDYSQWHGVSYPKLIQAIKDNLSQHFFSQPLNKWVILLREFILHLETLMTTQTTPEETLEFVLKNLGDIQKLQELKSNAINDYHQELQQLIQEQIEQSVKIRLHHWYKLPALRFALESWQSKSDVVLHLDGDESYAKFNLYAHLPSREDAPIAEKYISAGHKHSWFESCYRGYDVFIPNASKEQIVNELVKRLKMMDAYELAVRPSDNRG
;
A
#
# COMPACT_ATOMS: atom_id res chain seq x y z
N MET A 1 13.74 35.38 12.05
CA MET A 1 12.44 35.23 11.38
C MET A 1 11.54 36.36 11.83
N ASP A 2 10.90 37.07 10.92
CA ASP A 2 9.95 38.13 11.30
C ASP A 2 8.69 37.49 11.92
N LYS A 3 8.05 38.16 12.89
CA LYS A 3 6.81 37.67 13.53
C LYS A 3 5.72 37.41 12.48
N THR A 4 5.69 38.22 11.43
CA THR A 4 4.77 38.09 10.30
C THR A 4 4.99 36.78 9.52
N GLU A 5 6.23 36.34 9.36
CA GLU A 5 6.56 35.09 8.66
C GLU A 5 6.17 33.86 9.48
N LEU A 6 6.42 33.89 10.80
CA LEU A 6 6.02 32.82 11.70
C LEU A 6 4.51 32.60 11.68
N SER A 7 3.72 33.67 11.85
CA SER A 7 2.25 33.58 11.81
C SER A 7 1.73 33.08 10.46
N ARG A 8 2.43 33.40 9.36
CA ARG A 8 2.09 32.88 8.03
C ARG A 8 2.32 31.38 7.92
N TYR A 9 3.43 30.88 8.47
CA TYR A 9 3.72 29.45 8.50
C TYR A 9 2.77 28.67 9.41
N GLU A 10 2.44 29.21 10.59
CA GLU A 10 1.43 28.63 11.48
C GLU A 10 0.08 28.51 10.75
N ALA A 11 -0.36 29.56 10.05
CA ALA A 11 -1.59 29.53 9.27
C ALA A 11 -1.54 28.49 8.13
N LEU A 12 -0.39 28.32 7.49
CA LEU A 12 -0.19 27.30 6.45
C LEU A 12 -0.29 25.89 7.05
N LEU A 13 0.37 25.62 8.18
CA LEU A 13 0.35 24.32 8.86
C LEU A 13 -1.06 23.98 9.35
N GLU A 14 -1.79 24.94 9.91
CA GLU A 14 -3.18 24.74 10.34
C GLU A 14 -4.11 24.43 9.17
N LYS A 15 -3.95 25.12 8.04
CA LYS A 15 -4.76 24.82 6.85
C LYS A 15 -4.48 23.42 6.29
N ILE A 16 -3.23 22.97 6.28
CA ILE A 16 -2.87 21.62 5.81
C ILE A 16 -3.60 20.53 6.63
N LYS A 17 -3.76 20.71 7.95
CA LYS A 17 -4.46 19.74 8.81
C LYS A 17 -5.95 19.56 8.45
N GLY A 18 -6.56 20.57 7.83
CA GLY A 18 -7.96 20.56 7.44
C GLY A 18 -8.22 20.19 5.98
N LEU A 19 -7.18 19.97 5.17
CA LEU A 19 -7.35 19.61 3.76
C LEU A 19 -7.93 18.20 3.65
N PRO A 20 -8.83 17.96 2.68
CA PRO A 20 -9.29 16.62 2.40
C PRO A 20 -8.11 15.74 2.00
N SER A 21 -7.81 14.74 2.81
CA SER A 21 -6.94 13.63 2.43
C SER A 21 -7.77 12.61 1.67
N GLN A 22 -7.14 11.87 0.76
CA GLN A 22 -7.78 10.63 0.33
C GLN A 22 -7.92 9.73 1.57
N PRO A 23 -9.09 9.11 1.79
CA PRO A 23 -9.19 8.08 2.81
C PRO A 23 -8.17 7.00 2.46
N ASP A 24 -7.43 6.52 3.46
CA ASP A 24 -6.55 5.37 3.26
C ASP A 24 -7.41 4.22 2.72
N SER A 25 -7.19 3.83 1.47
CA SER A 25 -7.85 2.65 0.90
C SER A 25 -7.42 1.43 1.71
N GLU A 26 -8.37 0.67 2.23
CA GLU A 26 -8.08 -0.59 2.91
C GLU A 26 -7.26 -1.47 1.97
N THR A 27 -6.04 -1.85 2.40
CA THR A 27 -5.17 -2.69 1.58
C THR A 27 -5.81 -4.07 1.43
N SER A 28 -6.08 -4.50 0.19
CA SER A 28 -6.51 -5.88 -0.06
C SER A 28 -5.33 -6.81 -0.32
N ILE A 29 -5.53 -8.11 -0.05
CA ILE A 29 -4.54 -9.16 -0.35
C ILE A 29 -4.14 -9.20 -1.83
N PHE A 30 -5.07 -8.85 -2.73
CA PHE A 30 -4.79 -8.74 -4.15
C PHE A 30 -3.79 -7.60 -4.40
N GLY A 31 -3.97 -6.43 -3.79
CA GLY A 31 -3.07 -5.28 -3.94
C GLY A 31 -1.62 -5.51 -3.47
N ILE A 32 -1.38 -6.50 -2.59
CA ILE A 32 -0.03 -6.83 -2.09
C ILE A 32 0.76 -7.65 -3.12
N GLY A 33 0.11 -8.61 -3.78
CA GLY A 33 0.77 -9.59 -4.65
C GLY A 33 0.74 -9.26 -6.14
N SER A 34 -0.03 -8.24 -6.57
CA SER A 34 -0.51 -8.16 -7.95
C SER A 34 0.02 -7.00 -8.80
N LYS A 35 1.31 -6.63 -8.68
CA LYS A 35 1.91 -5.70 -9.66
C LYS A 35 1.90 -6.33 -11.07
N GLY A 36 0.89 -5.98 -11.88
CA GLY A 36 0.75 -6.43 -13.27
C GLY A 36 -0.48 -7.30 -13.60
N TYR A 37 -1.41 -7.50 -12.66
CA TYR A 37 -2.60 -8.34 -12.86
C TYR A 37 -3.77 -7.50 -13.35
N PHE A 38 -3.96 -7.41 -14.65
CA PHE A 38 -4.92 -6.45 -15.21
C PHE A 38 -6.26 -7.11 -15.55
N GLU A 39 -6.42 -7.78 -16.68
CA GLU A 39 -7.74 -8.27 -17.11
C GLU A 39 -7.94 -9.77 -16.87
N ASN A 40 -7.04 -10.64 -17.36
CA ASN A 40 -7.21 -12.10 -17.23
C ASN A 40 -7.36 -12.58 -15.79
N PRO A 41 -6.54 -12.16 -14.81
CA PRO A 41 -6.72 -12.63 -13.44
C PRO A 41 -8.00 -12.10 -12.78
N THR A 42 -8.49 -10.94 -13.20
CA THR A 42 -9.78 -10.42 -12.77
C THR A 42 -10.89 -11.30 -13.32
N THR A 43 -10.79 -11.66 -14.59
CA THR A 43 -11.69 -12.63 -15.25
C THR A 43 -11.63 -14.00 -14.58
N ASP A 44 -10.47 -14.44 -14.11
CA ASP A 44 -10.29 -15.69 -13.37
C ASP A 44 -11.12 -15.73 -12.09
N ILE A 45 -11.09 -14.64 -11.33
CA ILE A 45 -11.82 -14.51 -10.08
C ILE A 45 -13.32 -14.32 -10.34
N LEU A 46 -13.69 -13.53 -11.37
CA LEU A 46 -15.08 -13.38 -11.81
C LEU A 46 -15.69 -14.72 -12.21
N ALA A 47 -14.99 -15.50 -13.04
CA ALA A 47 -15.43 -16.83 -13.45
C ALA A 47 -15.66 -17.75 -12.24
N PHE A 48 -14.76 -17.72 -11.26
CA PHE A 48 -14.92 -18.51 -10.04
C PHE A 48 -16.19 -18.13 -9.27
N PHE A 49 -16.48 -16.84 -9.12
CA PHE A 49 -17.64 -16.39 -8.33
C PHE A 49 -18.97 -16.35 -9.10
N CYS A 50 -18.93 -16.33 -10.43
CA CYS A 50 -20.11 -16.45 -11.28
C CYS A 50 -20.61 -17.90 -11.43
N ASP A 51 -19.84 -18.91 -11.01
CA ASP A 51 -20.26 -20.31 -11.05
C ASP A 51 -21.32 -20.58 -9.97
N ASP A 52 -22.58 -20.71 -10.35
CA ASP A 52 -23.68 -20.96 -9.41
C ASP A 52 -23.54 -22.30 -8.68
N ASN A 53 -22.75 -23.23 -9.23
CA ASN A 53 -22.43 -24.54 -8.67
C ASN A 53 -21.01 -24.60 -8.10
N GLY A 54 -20.32 -23.46 -7.98
CA GLY A 54 -18.96 -23.35 -7.50
C GLY A 54 -18.79 -23.66 -6.01
N ASP A 55 -17.56 -24.02 -5.62
CA ASP A 55 -17.18 -24.34 -4.23
C ASP A 55 -17.33 -23.16 -3.25
N HIS A 56 -17.67 -21.96 -3.74
CA HIS A 56 -17.80 -20.75 -2.93
C HIS A 56 -19.07 -20.67 -2.08
N ARG A 57 -20.10 -21.47 -2.39
CA ARG A 57 -21.38 -21.50 -1.65
C ARG A 57 -22.11 -20.15 -1.61
N LEU A 58 -21.88 -19.32 -2.63
CA LEU A 58 -22.62 -18.06 -2.80
C LEU A 58 -23.77 -18.23 -3.80
N ASN A 59 -24.01 -19.45 -4.29
CA ASN A 59 -24.94 -19.74 -5.39
C ASN A 59 -24.68 -18.78 -6.56
N ALA A 60 -25.73 -18.34 -7.25
CA ALA A 60 -25.64 -17.41 -8.36
C ALA A 60 -25.39 -15.93 -7.96
N LEU A 61 -25.07 -15.60 -6.70
CA LEU A 61 -25.07 -14.21 -6.19
C LEU A 61 -24.33 -13.20 -7.09
N VAL A 62 -23.12 -13.54 -7.54
CA VAL A 62 -22.33 -12.61 -8.38
C VAL A 62 -22.88 -12.55 -9.80
N LEU A 63 -23.37 -13.67 -10.34
CA LEU A 63 -24.04 -13.71 -11.63
C LEU A 63 -25.34 -12.91 -11.62
N GLU A 64 -26.18 -13.06 -10.59
CA GLU A 64 -27.38 -12.27 -10.36
C GLU A 64 -27.05 -10.78 -10.29
N SER A 65 -25.97 -10.43 -9.57
CA SER A 65 -25.50 -9.04 -9.48
C SER A 65 -25.09 -8.47 -10.85
N LEU A 66 -24.45 -9.27 -11.69
CA LEU A 66 -24.10 -8.91 -13.07
C LEU A 66 -25.35 -8.73 -13.93
N VAL A 67 -26.28 -9.68 -13.89
CA VAL A 67 -27.53 -9.65 -14.66
C VAL A 67 -28.41 -8.46 -14.27
N GLN A 68 -28.51 -8.15 -12.97
CA GLN A 68 -29.20 -6.95 -12.46
C GLN A 68 -28.63 -5.64 -13.03
N CYS A 69 -27.35 -5.62 -13.43
CA CYS A 69 -26.74 -4.46 -14.03
C CYS A 69 -27.10 -4.26 -15.51
N LEU A 70 -27.70 -5.25 -16.17
CA LEU A 70 -28.09 -5.17 -17.57
C LEU A 70 -29.43 -4.43 -17.75
N PRO A 71 -29.80 -4.02 -18.99
CA PRO A 71 -31.09 -3.40 -19.28
C PRO A 71 -32.29 -4.29 -18.91
N GLU A 72 -33.44 -3.68 -18.62
CA GLU A 72 -34.69 -4.39 -18.26
C GLU A 72 -35.14 -5.44 -19.29
N SER A 73 -34.75 -5.29 -20.56
CA SER A 73 -35.04 -6.26 -21.61
C SER A 73 -34.33 -7.60 -21.43
N VAL A 74 -33.28 -7.67 -20.61
CA VAL A 74 -32.42 -8.86 -20.45
C VAL A 74 -32.06 -9.18 -18.99
N ASN A 75 -32.42 -8.33 -18.02
CA ASN A 75 -32.04 -8.50 -16.62
C ASN A 75 -32.95 -9.46 -15.81
N ALA A 76 -33.93 -10.10 -16.47
CA ALA A 76 -34.89 -11.02 -15.85
C ALA A 76 -34.65 -12.49 -16.25
N ILE A 77 -33.41 -12.82 -16.67
CA ILE A 77 -33.02 -14.19 -17.02
C ILE A 77 -32.73 -15.03 -15.77
N ASP A 78 -32.94 -16.35 -15.88
CA ASP A 78 -32.57 -17.30 -14.84
C ASP A 78 -31.04 -17.43 -14.75
N CYS A 79 -30.47 -17.37 -13.55
CA CYS A 79 -29.02 -17.35 -13.32
C CYS A 79 -28.44 -18.74 -13.00
N SER A 80 -29.11 -19.82 -13.43
CA SER A 80 -28.61 -21.18 -13.32
C SER A 80 -27.81 -21.58 -14.55
N LEU A 81 -26.52 -21.86 -14.38
CA LEU A 81 -25.64 -22.25 -15.50
C LEU A 81 -25.80 -23.74 -15.82
N CYS A 82 -25.76 -24.09 -17.10
CA CYS A 82 -25.75 -25.49 -17.56
C CYS A 82 -24.32 -26.06 -17.65
N SER A 83 -23.30 -25.20 -17.51
CA SER A 83 -21.88 -25.57 -17.49
C SER A 83 -21.06 -24.55 -16.71
N SER A 84 -19.92 -24.97 -16.15
CA SER A 84 -19.00 -24.05 -15.46
C SER A 84 -18.52 -22.93 -16.39
N PRO A 85 -18.32 -21.71 -15.87
CA PRO A 85 -17.80 -20.58 -16.62
C PRO A 85 -16.50 -20.90 -17.38
N GLU A 86 -16.44 -20.55 -18.66
CA GLU A 86 -15.26 -20.75 -19.49
C GLU A 86 -14.51 -19.44 -19.70
N ARG A 87 -13.17 -19.50 -19.65
CA ARG A 87 -12.30 -18.33 -19.80
C ARG A 87 -11.43 -18.46 -21.04
N GLU A 88 -11.04 -17.32 -21.60
CA GLU A 88 -10.14 -17.24 -22.76
C GLU A 88 -10.58 -18.16 -23.93
N VAL A 89 -11.90 -18.24 -24.18
CA VAL A 89 -12.48 -19.13 -25.18
C VAL A 89 -12.01 -18.70 -26.58
N THR A 90 -11.26 -19.58 -27.24
CA THR A 90 -10.65 -19.26 -28.53
C THR A 90 -11.66 -19.37 -29.67
N THR A 91 -11.85 -18.29 -30.43
CA THR A 91 -12.69 -18.24 -31.64
C THR A 91 -11.99 -18.90 -32.82
N GLU A 92 -12.71 -19.12 -33.92
CA GLU A 92 -12.16 -19.69 -35.15
C GLU A 92 -11.01 -18.88 -35.75
N SER A 93 -11.05 -17.55 -35.59
CA SER A 93 -10.02 -16.63 -36.05
C SER A 93 -8.82 -16.53 -35.09
N GLY A 94 -8.81 -17.30 -34.00
CA GLY A 94 -7.75 -17.31 -32.99
C GLY A 94 -7.83 -16.14 -31.99
N LYS A 95 -8.95 -15.41 -31.96
CA LYS A 95 -9.24 -14.42 -30.92
C LYS A 95 -9.75 -15.10 -29.66
N ARG A 96 -9.84 -14.39 -28.54
CA ARG A 96 -10.20 -14.98 -27.23
C ARG A 96 -11.28 -14.16 -26.57
N ILE A 97 -12.40 -14.81 -26.27
CA ILE A 97 -13.45 -14.25 -25.41
C ILE A 97 -12.98 -14.37 -23.96
N ASP A 98 -13.03 -13.29 -23.19
CA ASP A 98 -12.53 -13.28 -21.80
C ASP A 98 -13.32 -14.25 -20.92
N LEU A 99 -14.65 -14.15 -20.91
CA LEU A 99 -15.54 -15.00 -20.11
C LEU A 99 -16.80 -15.38 -20.89
N LEU A 100 -17.13 -16.66 -20.87
CA LEU A 100 -18.36 -17.21 -21.44
C LEU A 100 -19.17 -17.87 -20.32
N LEU A 101 -20.43 -17.47 -20.19
CA LEU A 101 -21.37 -18.03 -19.22
C LEU A 101 -22.54 -18.62 -20.00
N GLU A 102 -22.89 -19.88 -19.73
CA GLU A 102 -23.87 -20.60 -20.51
C GLU A 102 -24.96 -21.22 -19.61
N ALA A 103 -26.21 -20.90 -19.91
CA ALA A 103 -27.40 -21.54 -19.37
C ALA A 103 -28.14 -22.30 -20.49
N ASP A 104 -29.28 -22.91 -20.18
CA ASP A 104 -30.03 -23.72 -21.15
C ASP A 104 -30.60 -22.88 -22.32
N ASP A 105 -31.02 -21.65 -22.05
CA ASP A 105 -31.73 -20.77 -22.98
C ASP A 105 -30.99 -19.47 -23.33
N TRP A 106 -29.84 -19.18 -22.70
CA TRP A 106 -29.02 -18.02 -23.01
C TRP A 106 -27.52 -18.30 -22.91
N VAL A 107 -26.73 -17.44 -23.55
CA VAL A 107 -25.27 -17.40 -23.43
C VAL A 107 -24.79 -15.95 -23.28
N ILE A 108 -24.04 -15.67 -22.22
CA ILE A 108 -23.38 -14.38 -22.03
C ILE A 108 -21.94 -14.48 -22.53
N VAL A 109 -21.60 -13.59 -23.46
CA VAL A 109 -20.24 -13.32 -23.92
C VAL A 109 -19.79 -12.04 -23.24
N LEU A 110 -18.84 -12.16 -22.31
CA LEU A 110 -18.35 -11.03 -21.52
C LEU A 110 -16.90 -10.71 -21.91
N GLU A 111 -16.70 -9.47 -22.34
CA GLU A 111 -15.39 -8.84 -22.50
C GLU A 111 -15.08 -8.02 -21.25
N ASN A 112 -13.94 -8.29 -20.62
CA ASN A 112 -13.52 -7.63 -19.40
C ASN A 112 -12.46 -6.56 -19.71
N LYS A 113 -12.72 -5.33 -19.26
CA LYS A 113 -11.81 -4.21 -19.42
C LYS A 113 -11.54 -3.52 -18.09
N ILE A 114 -10.31 -3.60 -17.61
CA ILE A 114 -9.88 -2.82 -16.44
C ILE A 114 -9.36 -1.45 -16.88
N TYR A 115 -8.97 -1.31 -18.14
CA TYR A 115 -8.54 -0.05 -18.75
C TYR A 115 -9.48 0.41 -19.87
N HIS A 116 -9.48 1.71 -20.17
CA HIS A 116 -10.47 2.38 -21.03
C HIS A 116 -10.34 2.10 -22.54
N HIS A 117 -9.49 1.16 -22.99
CA HIS A 117 -9.29 0.89 -24.41
C HIS A 117 -10.22 -0.23 -24.93
N GLN A 118 -11.16 0.13 -25.80
CA GLN A 118 -12.09 -0.80 -26.45
C GLN A 118 -11.68 -1.03 -27.92
N ASN A 119 -10.65 -1.85 -28.16
CA ASN A 119 -10.26 -2.29 -29.50
C ASN A 119 -10.31 -3.82 -29.57
N ASN A 120 -11.52 -4.36 -29.43
CA ASN A 120 -11.76 -5.79 -29.32
C ASN A 120 -12.42 -6.34 -30.60
N PRO A 121 -12.21 -7.61 -30.93
CA PRO A 121 -12.78 -8.24 -32.12
C PRO A 121 -14.25 -8.64 -31.89
N PHE A 122 -15.12 -7.64 -31.70
CA PHE A 122 -16.53 -7.85 -31.37
C PHE A 122 -17.29 -8.66 -32.43
N ASP A 123 -17.02 -8.41 -33.72
CA ASP A 123 -17.60 -9.20 -34.82
C ASP A 123 -17.25 -10.69 -34.74
N ASP A 124 -16.02 -11.03 -34.33
CA ASP A 124 -15.59 -12.42 -34.16
C ASP A 124 -16.35 -13.10 -33.01
N TYR A 125 -16.61 -12.36 -31.93
CA TYR A 125 -17.35 -12.86 -30.78
C TYR A 125 -18.83 -13.06 -31.08
N GLU A 126 -19.44 -12.12 -31.81
CA GLU A 126 -20.83 -12.24 -32.28
C GLU A 126 -21.00 -13.44 -33.21
N ALA A 127 -20.07 -13.62 -34.15
CA ALA A 127 -20.06 -14.76 -35.06
C ALA A 127 -19.84 -16.10 -34.34
N PHE A 128 -19.06 -16.11 -33.25
CA PHE A 128 -18.78 -17.32 -32.48
C PHE A 128 -20.05 -17.97 -31.90
N VAL A 129 -20.95 -17.18 -31.31
CA VAL A 129 -22.20 -17.68 -30.71
C VAL A 129 -23.37 -17.72 -31.69
N SER A 130 -23.38 -16.85 -32.70
CA SER A 130 -24.46 -16.79 -33.71
C SER A 130 -24.25 -17.74 -34.89
N GLY A 131 -23.05 -18.30 -35.05
CA GLY A 131 -22.70 -19.15 -36.17
C GLY A 131 -23.37 -20.54 -36.13
N ASN A 132 -23.87 -21.01 -37.28
CA ASN A 132 -24.47 -22.34 -37.44
C ASN A 132 -23.52 -23.53 -37.16
N LYS A 133 -22.22 -23.26 -36.98
CA LYS A 133 -21.17 -24.26 -36.79
C LYS A 133 -21.16 -24.82 -35.37
N TYR A 134 -21.44 -24.00 -34.37
CA TYR A 134 -21.56 -24.42 -32.98
C TYR A 134 -23.03 -24.73 -32.68
N GLN A 135 -23.46 -25.97 -32.93
CA GLN A 135 -24.80 -26.44 -32.51
C GLN A 135 -25.02 -26.28 -30.99
N ARG A 136 -23.95 -26.06 -30.20
CA ARG A 136 -23.94 -25.78 -28.76
C ARG A 136 -24.87 -24.62 -28.36
N PHE A 137 -24.82 -23.51 -29.09
CA PHE A 137 -25.59 -22.30 -28.76
C PHE A 137 -26.90 -22.19 -29.55
N LYS A 138 -27.28 -23.26 -30.26
CA LYS A 138 -28.50 -23.27 -31.05
C LYS A 138 -29.71 -23.10 -30.15
N ASN A 139 -30.57 -22.13 -30.49
CA ASN A 139 -31.75 -21.72 -29.72
C ASN A 139 -31.45 -21.00 -28.40
N LYS A 140 -30.19 -20.64 -28.12
CA LYS A 140 -29.85 -19.79 -26.97
C LYS A 140 -29.89 -18.33 -27.39
N GLN A 141 -30.37 -17.47 -26.50
CA GLN A 141 -30.28 -16.01 -26.66
C GLN A 141 -28.84 -15.56 -26.37
N PRO A 142 -28.11 -14.97 -27.34
CA PRO A 142 -26.82 -14.37 -27.08
C PRO A 142 -26.99 -13.03 -26.36
N ILE A 143 -26.16 -12.79 -25.34
CA ILE A 143 -26.10 -11.55 -24.57
C ILE A 143 -24.64 -11.10 -24.55
N PHE A 144 -24.36 -9.93 -25.11
CA PHE A 144 -22.99 -9.42 -25.23
C PHE A 144 -22.75 -8.32 -24.20
N VAL A 145 -21.70 -8.45 -23.40
CA VAL A 145 -21.43 -7.56 -22.27
C VAL A 145 -20.00 -7.05 -22.31
N VAL A 146 -19.82 -5.74 -22.19
CA VAL A 146 -18.52 -5.13 -21.88
C VAL A 146 -18.53 -4.67 -20.41
N LEU A 147 -17.73 -5.32 -19.57
CA LEU A 147 -17.48 -4.87 -18.21
C LEU A 147 -16.29 -3.91 -18.20
N SER A 148 -16.51 -2.63 -17.86
CA SER A 148 -15.47 -1.60 -17.93
C SER A 148 -15.56 -0.56 -16.80
N PRO A 149 -14.57 0.33 -16.58
CA PRO A 149 -14.66 1.32 -15.50
C PRO A 149 -15.83 2.30 -15.69
N SER A 150 -16.05 2.77 -16.92
CA SER A 150 -17.15 3.69 -17.26
C SER A 150 -18.47 3.00 -17.52
N GLY A 151 -18.43 1.74 -17.99
CA GLY A 151 -19.63 1.02 -18.44
C GLY A 151 -20.12 1.45 -19.81
N ASP A 152 -19.26 2.07 -20.63
CA ASP A 152 -19.63 2.45 -22.00
C ASP A 152 -19.73 1.22 -22.89
N ALA A 153 -20.82 1.13 -23.65
CA ALA A 153 -20.93 0.17 -24.74
C ALA A 153 -20.14 0.66 -25.97
N PRO A 154 -19.58 -0.25 -26.78
CA PRO A 154 -18.93 0.11 -28.04
C PRO A 154 -19.92 0.79 -29.00
N GLN A 155 -19.58 2.01 -29.47
CA GLN A 155 -20.50 2.87 -30.23
C GLN A 155 -21.03 2.23 -31.53
N ASP A 156 -20.20 1.45 -32.21
CA ASP A 156 -20.53 0.83 -33.50
C ASP A 156 -21.24 -0.53 -33.36
N TYR A 157 -21.44 -1.02 -32.14
CA TYR A 157 -21.97 -2.36 -31.87
C TYR A 157 -23.20 -2.32 -30.95
N SER A 158 -24.38 -2.12 -31.54
CA SER A 158 -25.63 -1.91 -30.80
C SER A 158 -26.12 -3.11 -29.98
N GLN A 159 -25.56 -4.31 -30.21
CA GLN A 159 -25.92 -5.53 -29.47
C GLN A 159 -25.20 -5.63 -28.13
N TRP A 160 -24.16 -4.83 -27.90
CA TRP A 160 -23.36 -4.90 -26.70
C TRP A 160 -23.93 -4.00 -25.60
N HIS A 161 -23.96 -4.56 -24.40
CA HIS A 161 -24.36 -3.86 -23.19
C HIS A 161 -23.13 -3.49 -22.36
N GLY A 162 -22.99 -2.20 -22.06
CA GLY A 162 -21.95 -1.73 -21.16
C GLY A 162 -22.38 -1.87 -19.70
N VAL A 163 -21.52 -2.45 -18.87
CA VAL A 163 -21.68 -2.53 -17.41
C VAL A 163 -20.47 -1.87 -16.76
N SER A 164 -20.71 -0.91 -15.87
CA SER A 164 -19.62 -0.27 -15.13
C SER A 164 -19.21 -1.10 -13.92
N TYR A 165 -17.91 -1.18 -13.63
CA TYR A 165 -17.41 -1.79 -12.40
C TYR A 165 -18.05 -1.20 -11.14
N PRO A 166 -18.18 0.13 -10.99
CA PRO A 166 -18.89 0.71 -9.85
C PRO A 166 -20.32 0.18 -9.69
N LYS A 167 -21.07 0.00 -10.80
CA LYS A 167 -22.44 -0.54 -10.76
C LYS A 167 -22.45 -2.01 -10.33
N LEU A 168 -21.56 -2.83 -10.89
CA LEU A 168 -21.42 -4.24 -10.52
C LEU A 168 -21.01 -4.41 -9.05
N ILE A 169 -20.02 -3.64 -8.59
CA ILE A 169 -19.56 -3.65 -7.21
C ILE A 169 -20.71 -3.35 -6.24
N GLN A 170 -21.50 -2.32 -6.55
CA GLN A 170 -22.64 -1.96 -5.71
C GLN A 170 -23.70 -3.07 -5.68
N ALA A 171 -24.04 -3.66 -6.83
CA ALA A 171 -24.99 -4.77 -6.90
C ALA A 171 -24.53 -5.99 -6.08
N ILE A 172 -23.23 -6.34 -6.16
CA ILE A 172 -22.66 -7.44 -5.36
C ILE A 172 -22.73 -7.12 -3.86
N LYS A 173 -22.43 -5.87 -3.45
CA LYS A 173 -22.52 -5.45 -2.05
C LYS A 173 -23.95 -5.56 -1.51
N ASP A 174 -24.92 -5.11 -2.29
CA ASP A 174 -26.33 -5.17 -1.90
C ASP A 174 -26.80 -6.61 -1.73
N ASN A 175 -26.45 -7.51 -2.65
CA ASN A 175 -26.81 -8.94 -2.57
C ASN A 175 -26.04 -9.67 -1.45
N LEU A 176 -24.77 -9.33 -1.21
CA LEU A 176 -23.99 -9.85 -0.08
C LEU A 176 -24.60 -9.47 1.27
N SER A 177 -25.13 -8.26 1.40
CA SER A 177 -25.77 -7.81 2.65
C SER A 177 -26.91 -8.73 3.06
N GLN A 178 -27.71 -9.22 2.10
CA GLN A 178 -28.79 -10.17 2.34
C GLN A 178 -28.27 -11.58 2.65
N HIS A 179 -27.19 -12.00 1.98
CA HIS A 179 -26.55 -13.29 2.21
C HIS A 179 -26.04 -13.45 3.66
N PHE A 180 -25.48 -12.39 4.26
CA PHE A 180 -24.98 -12.42 5.65
C PHE A 180 -26.06 -12.77 6.70
N PHE A 181 -27.34 -12.47 6.43
CA PHE A 181 -28.42 -12.83 7.33
C PHE A 181 -28.87 -14.29 7.20
N SER A 182 -28.62 -14.91 6.05
CA SER A 182 -29.16 -16.24 5.70
C SER A 182 -28.14 -17.38 5.81
N GLN A 183 -26.84 -17.09 5.78
CA GLN A 183 -25.78 -18.10 5.74
C GLN A 183 -24.63 -17.79 6.71
N PRO A 184 -23.94 -18.82 7.24
CA PRO A 184 -22.77 -18.63 8.07
C PRO A 184 -21.59 -18.09 7.25
N LEU A 185 -20.75 -17.30 7.91
CA LEU A 185 -19.56 -16.72 7.29
C LEU A 185 -18.60 -17.83 6.83
N ASN A 186 -18.22 -17.79 5.56
CA ASN A 186 -17.30 -18.74 4.95
C ASN A 186 -16.09 -18.01 4.32
N LYS A 187 -14.99 -18.72 4.07
CA LYS A 187 -13.75 -18.11 3.56
C LYS A 187 -13.93 -17.39 2.22
N TRP A 188 -14.89 -17.81 1.40
CA TRP A 188 -15.13 -17.26 0.07
C TRP A 188 -15.86 -15.94 0.12
N VAL A 189 -16.73 -15.72 1.12
CA VAL A 189 -17.30 -14.39 1.41
C VAL A 189 -16.18 -13.39 1.71
N ILE A 190 -15.18 -13.80 2.50
CA ILE A 190 -14.02 -12.95 2.83
C ILE A 190 -13.22 -12.65 1.56
N LEU A 191 -12.94 -13.66 0.73
CA LEU A 191 -12.19 -13.49 -0.51
C LEU A 191 -12.94 -12.65 -1.55
N LEU A 192 -14.28 -12.75 -1.61
CA LEU A 192 -15.10 -11.89 -2.46
C LEU A 192 -15.05 -10.44 -1.97
N ARG A 193 -15.10 -10.20 -0.64
CA ARG A 193 -14.90 -8.85 -0.08
C ARG A 193 -13.53 -8.29 -0.44
N GLU A 194 -12.47 -9.08 -0.28
CA GLU A 194 -11.11 -8.68 -0.66
C GLU A 194 -11.02 -8.31 -2.16
N PHE A 195 -11.71 -9.07 -3.02
CA PHE A 195 -11.75 -8.82 -4.45
C PHE A 195 -12.51 -7.52 -4.77
N ILE A 196 -13.66 -7.29 -4.12
CA ILE A 196 -14.42 -6.05 -4.25
C ILE A 196 -13.57 -4.85 -3.83
N LEU A 197 -12.93 -4.90 -2.66
CA LEU A 197 -12.03 -3.83 -2.19
C LEU A 197 -10.89 -3.55 -3.16
N HIS A 198 -10.35 -4.60 -3.79
CA HIS A 198 -9.34 -4.45 -4.82
C HIS A 198 -9.88 -3.69 -6.03
N LEU A 199 -11.04 -4.11 -6.57
CA LEU A 199 -11.67 -3.46 -7.71
C LEU A 199 -12.02 -2.00 -7.39
N GLU A 200 -12.55 -1.71 -6.20
CA GLU A 200 -12.81 -0.33 -5.76
C GLU A 200 -11.57 0.53 -5.77
N THR A 201 -10.44 -0.01 -5.30
CA THR A 201 -9.16 0.70 -5.32
C THR A 201 -8.68 0.95 -6.75
N LEU A 202 -8.88 0.00 -7.67
CA LEU A 202 -8.52 0.16 -9.08
C LEU A 202 -9.42 1.18 -9.81
N MET A 203 -10.72 1.16 -9.50
CA MET A 203 -11.71 2.04 -10.13
C MET A 203 -11.69 3.46 -9.54
N THR A 204 -11.20 3.61 -8.32
CA THR A 204 -10.95 4.93 -7.74
C THR A 204 -9.74 5.54 -8.43
N THR A 205 -9.97 6.54 -9.28
CA THR A 205 -8.88 7.38 -9.76
C THR A 205 -8.23 8.05 -8.55
N GLN A 206 -7.03 7.61 -8.16
CA GLN A 206 -6.22 8.23 -7.10
C GLN A 206 -5.82 9.65 -7.55
N THR A 207 -6.77 10.56 -7.45
CA THR A 207 -6.61 11.98 -7.74
C THR A 207 -6.64 12.71 -6.42
N THR A 208 -5.55 13.44 -6.14
CA THR A 208 -5.53 14.41 -5.06
C THR A 208 -6.77 15.29 -5.21
N PRO A 209 -7.60 15.46 -4.15
CA PRO A 209 -8.76 16.32 -4.22
C PRO A 209 -8.38 17.69 -4.79
N GLU A 210 -9.21 18.25 -5.67
CA GLU A 210 -8.89 19.49 -6.40
C GLU A 210 -8.54 20.63 -5.43
N GLU A 211 -9.28 20.77 -4.32
CA GLU A 211 -8.98 21.73 -3.26
C GLU A 211 -7.56 21.54 -2.67
N THR A 212 -7.16 20.30 -2.40
CA THR A 212 -5.82 19.98 -1.89
C THR A 212 -4.75 20.29 -2.94
N LEU A 213 -5.01 19.96 -4.20
CA LEU A 213 -4.12 20.24 -5.31
C LEU A 213 -3.90 21.75 -5.49
N GLU A 214 -4.99 22.52 -5.60
CA GLU A 214 -4.94 23.98 -5.73
C GLU A 214 -4.23 24.63 -4.55
N PHE A 215 -4.52 24.19 -3.32
CA PHE A 215 -3.86 24.70 -2.13
C PHE A 215 -2.35 24.46 -2.18
N VAL A 216 -1.90 23.25 -2.49
CA VAL A 216 -0.47 22.93 -2.55
C VAL A 216 0.21 23.77 -3.63
N LEU A 217 -0.36 23.82 -4.83
CA LEU A 217 0.18 24.58 -5.96
C LEU A 217 0.31 26.08 -5.63
N LYS A 218 -0.69 26.66 -4.95
CA LYS A 218 -0.69 28.06 -4.54
C LYS A 218 0.39 28.39 -3.50
N ASN A 219 0.76 27.41 -2.66
CA ASN A 219 1.68 27.62 -1.53
C ASN A 219 3.07 26.98 -1.73
N LEU A 220 3.43 26.53 -2.94
CA LEU A 220 4.71 25.85 -3.21
C LEU A 220 5.93 26.60 -2.68
N GLY A 221 5.99 27.92 -2.88
CA GLY A 221 7.13 28.73 -2.42
C GLY A 221 7.28 28.75 -0.89
N ASP A 222 6.16 28.73 -0.17
CA ASP A 222 6.18 28.72 1.30
C ASP A 222 6.48 27.34 1.86
N ILE A 223 5.99 26.30 1.19
CA ILE A 223 6.35 24.90 1.47
C ILE A 223 7.86 24.70 1.28
N GLN A 224 8.43 25.22 0.19
CA GLN A 224 9.87 25.16 -0.04
C GLN A 224 10.65 25.87 1.08
N LYS A 225 10.28 27.10 1.43
CA LYS A 225 10.92 27.84 2.53
C LYS A 225 10.83 27.12 3.87
N LEU A 226 9.70 26.46 4.15
CA LEU A 226 9.54 25.63 5.35
C LEU A 226 10.45 24.41 5.34
N GLN A 227 10.63 23.77 4.19
CA GLN A 227 11.57 22.65 4.03
C GLN A 227 13.01 23.09 4.22
N GLU A 228 13.38 24.26 3.70
CA GLU A 228 14.70 24.88 3.89
C GLU A 228 14.91 25.25 5.36
N LEU A 229 13.94 25.90 6.00
CA LEU A 229 13.98 26.23 7.43
C LEU A 229 14.15 24.96 8.29
N LYS A 230 13.39 23.90 8.00
CA LYS A 230 13.54 22.60 8.66
C LYS A 230 14.97 22.09 8.51
N SER A 231 15.49 22.08 7.29
CA SER A 231 16.83 21.55 6.99
C SER A 231 17.92 22.34 7.72
N ASN A 232 17.82 23.67 7.72
CA ASN A 232 18.76 24.55 8.41
C ASN A 232 18.69 24.36 9.93
N ALA A 233 17.50 24.37 10.53
CA ALA A 233 17.33 24.17 11.96
C ALA A 233 17.89 22.82 12.44
N ILE A 234 17.68 21.74 11.66
CA ILE A 234 18.24 20.43 11.97
C ILE A 234 19.77 20.41 11.84
N ASN A 235 20.32 21.10 10.83
CA ASN A 235 21.77 21.21 10.66
C ASN A 235 22.43 22.03 11.79
N ASP A 236 21.81 23.14 12.20
CA ASP A 236 22.29 23.98 13.30
C ASP A 236 22.25 23.20 14.62
N TYR A 237 21.14 22.50 14.89
CA TYR A 237 21.01 21.64 16.07
C TYR A 237 22.05 20.51 16.07
N HIS A 238 22.28 19.89 14.91
CA HIS A 238 23.33 18.89 14.72
C HIS A 238 24.73 19.44 15.04
N GLN A 239 25.09 20.63 14.54
CA GLN A 239 26.38 21.27 14.82
C GLN A 239 26.53 21.64 16.30
N GLU A 240 25.47 22.16 16.92
CA GLU A 240 25.45 22.50 18.34
C GLU A 240 25.69 21.26 19.22
N LEU A 241 24.97 20.15 18.94
CA LEU A 241 25.19 18.89 19.65
C LEU A 241 26.62 18.38 19.46
N GLN A 242 27.20 18.53 18.27
CA GLN A 242 28.60 18.16 18.02
C GLN A 242 29.55 18.87 18.97
N GLN A 243 29.41 20.19 19.06
CA GLN A 243 30.26 21.01 19.91
C GLN A 243 30.13 20.62 21.38
N LEU A 244 28.89 20.53 21.88
CA LEU A 244 28.62 20.22 23.29
C LEU A 244 29.11 18.82 23.69
N ILE A 245 29.02 17.84 22.80
CA ILE A 245 29.53 16.49 23.05
C ILE A 245 31.06 16.48 23.01
N GLN A 246 31.67 17.19 22.05
CA GLN A 246 33.13 17.26 21.91
C GLN A 246 33.81 17.93 23.10
N GLU A 247 33.12 18.86 23.79
CA GLU A 247 33.59 19.47 25.04
C GLU A 247 33.63 18.48 26.23
N GLN A 248 32.88 17.36 26.17
CA GLN A 248 32.76 16.38 27.26
C GLN A 248 33.46 15.04 26.97
N ILE A 249 34.01 14.87 25.76
CA ILE A 249 34.68 13.66 25.30
C ILE A 249 36.05 14.03 24.71
N GLU A 250 37.10 13.38 25.18
CA GLU A 250 38.48 13.62 24.71
C GLU A 250 38.73 13.14 23.27
N GLN A 251 37.96 12.13 22.83
CA GLN A 251 38.03 11.56 21.48
C GLN A 251 37.22 12.39 20.48
N SER A 252 37.68 12.42 19.22
CA SER A 252 36.95 13.06 18.13
C SER A 252 35.64 12.33 17.84
N VAL A 253 34.52 13.06 17.76
CA VAL A 253 33.19 12.52 17.51
C VAL A 253 32.75 12.86 16.08
N LYS A 254 32.44 11.82 15.30
CA LYS A 254 31.85 11.92 13.98
C LYS A 254 30.33 11.86 14.08
N ILE A 255 29.65 12.82 13.44
CA ILE A 255 28.19 12.85 13.37
C ILE A 255 27.73 12.80 11.91
N ARG A 256 26.66 12.04 11.65
CA ARG A 256 26.03 11.89 10.34
C ARG A 256 24.53 12.09 10.43
N LEU A 257 23.97 12.94 9.59
CA LEU A 257 22.52 13.07 9.42
C LEU A 257 22.01 11.98 8.45
N HIS A 258 21.14 11.12 8.96
CA HIS A 258 20.35 10.17 8.18
C HIS A 258 18.87 10.51 8.28
N HIS A 259 18.04 9.81 7.51
CA HIS A 259 16.59 9.90 7.59
C HIS A 259 15.97 8.52 7.80
N TRP A 260 15.14 8.40 8.83
CA TRP A 260 14.31 7.23 9.10
C TRP A 260 12.85 7.63 8.94
N TYR A 261 12.09 6.90 8.12
CA TYR A 261 10.69 7.23 7.83
C TYR A 261 10.48 8.70 7.41
N LYS A 262 11.46 9.26 6.67
CA LYS A 262 11.53 10.69 6.23
C LYS A 262 11.78 11.72 7.35
N LEU A 263 12.04 11.26 8.58
CA LEU A 263 12.37 12.10 9.73
C LEU A 263 13.87 12.02 10.08
N PRO A 264 14.46 13.09 10.66
CA PRO A 264 15.89 13.12 10.93
C PRO A 264 16.33 12.08 11.97
N ALA A 265 17.46 11.42 11.68
CA ALA A 265 18.15 10.52 12.59
C ALA A 265 19.63 10.91 12.65
N LEU A 266 20.06 11.50 13.77
CA LEU A 266 21.44 11.95 13.97
C LEU A 266 22.25 10.79 14.53
N ARG A 267 23.27 10.34 13.78
CA ARG A 267 24.12 9.21 14.15
C ARG A 267 25.48 9.69 14.64
N PHE A 268 25.86 9.28 15.83
CA PHE A 268 27.09 9.63 16.53
C PHE A 268 28.00 8.41 16.66
N ALA A 269 29.27 8.57 16.33
CA ALA A 269 30.30 7.56 16.51
C ALA A 269 31.63 8.22 16.87
N LEU A 270 32.51 7.54 17.60
CA LEU A 270 33.87 8.03 17.80
C LEU A 270 34.72 7.72 16.56
N GLU A 271 35.59 8.63 16.16
CA GLU A 271 36.48 8.43 15.00
C GLU A 271 37.47 7.28 15.19
N SER A 272 37.73 6.90 16.45
CA SER A 272 38.55 5.75 16.82
C SER A 272 37.90 4.41 16.51
N TRP A 273 36.57 4.37 16.30
CA TRP A 273 35.86 3.12 16.04
C TRP A 273 36.11 2.65 14.61
N GLN A 274 36.67 1.44 14.49
CA GLN A 274 36.89 0.79 13.19
C GLN A 274 35.62 0.13 12.62
N SER A 275 34.60 -0.04 13.48
CA SER A 275 33.34 -0.68 13.13
C SER A 275 32.31 0.33 12.62
N LYS A 276 31.12 -0.15 12.27
CA LYS A 276 29.96 0.68 11.94
C LYS A 276 29.05 0.93 13.13
N SER A 277 29.53 0.70 14.36
CA SER A 277 28.76 1.00 15.57
C SER A 277 28.40 2.48 15.65
N ASP A 278 27.19 2.78 16.14
CA ASP A 278 26.76 4.16 16.37
C ASP A 278 25.70 4.26 17.47
N VAL A 279 25.56 5.48 18.00
CA VAL A 279 24.45 5.92 18.84
C VAL A 279 23.61 6.86 17.98
N VAL A 280 22.30 6.71 17.98
CA VAL A 280 21.39 7.48 17.12
C VAL A 280 20.39 8.23 17.98
N LEU A 281 20.29 9.55 17.79
CA LEU A 281 19.17 10.36 18.28
C LEU A 281 18.12 10.43 17.16
N HIS A 282 16.94 9.86 17.40
CA HIS A 282 15.82 9.91 16.46
C HIS A 282 14.91 11.08 16.78
N LEU A 283 14.69 11.96 15.80
CA LEU A 283 13.78 13.10 15.92
C LEU A 283 12.45 12.72 15.25
N ASP A 284 11.65 11.87 15.90
CA ASP A 284 10.34 11.39 15.39
C ASP A 284 9.20 12.40 15.48
N GLY A 285 9.45 13.56 16.11
CA GLY A 285 8.44 14.60 16.28
C GLY A 285 7.51 14.38 17.47
N ASP A 286 7.74 13.35 18.30
CA ASP A 286 7.09 13.21 19.59
C ASP A 286 7.84 14.05 20.64
N GLU A 287 7.18 15.05 21.19
CA GLU A 287 7.79 15.95 22.18
C GLU A 287 7.84 15.35 23.60
N SER A 288 7.15 14.22 23.83
CA SER A 288 7.05 13.63 25.16
C SER A 288 8.31 12.87 25.59
N TYR A 289 9.23 12.56 24.66
CA TYR A 289 10.50 11.90 24.96
C TYR A 289 11.61 12.22 23.96
N ALA A 290 12.85 12.01 24.38
CA ALA A 290 13.99 11.82 23.47
C ALA A 290 14.25 10.32 23.28
N LYS A 291 14.37 9.90 22.02
CA LYS A 291 14.61 8.50 21.63
C LYS A 291 16.03 8.28 21.14
N PHE A 292 16.71 7.33 21.78
CA PHE A 292 18.05 6.91 21.39
C PHE A 292 18.04 5.46 20.95
N ASN A 293 18.73 5.16 19.86
CA ASN A 293 18.99 3.80 19.40
C ASN A 293 20.51 3.56 19.42
N LEU A 294 20.95 2.45 20.00
CA LEU A 294 22.35 2.05 19.98
C LEU A 294 22.51 0.84 19.08
N TYR A 295 23.44 0.91 18.13
CA TYR A 295 23.77 -0.18 17.24
C TYR A 295 25.19 -0.67 17.50
N ALA A 296 25.32 -1.79 18.20
CA ALA A 296 26.59 -2.46 18.42
C ALA A 296 26.88 -3.39 17.24
N HIS A 297 27.87 -3.04 16.42
CA HIS A 297 28.31 -3.90 15.32
C HIS A 297 29.02 -5.14 15.88
N LEU A 298 28.46 -6.31 15.62
CA LEU A 298 28.98 -7.60 16.05
C LEU A 298 29.93 -8.17 14.98
N PRO A 299 31.21 -8.49 15.29
CA PRO A 299 32.05 -9.27 14.41
C PRO A 299 31.48 -10.67 14.16
N SER A 300 30.99 -11.32 15.22
CA SER A 300 30.25 -12.57 15.19
C SER A 300 28.98 -12.46 16.04
N ARG A 301 27.94 -13.21 15.69
CA ARG A 301 26.72 -13.28 16.52
C ARG A 301 26.98 -13.77 17.94
N GLU A 302 28.06 -14.52 18.15
CA GLU A 302 28.50 -15.01 19.45
C GLU A 302 28.98 -13.88 20.38
N ASP A 303 29.29 -12.69 19.85
CA ASP A 303 29.73 -11.53 20.64
C ASP A 303 28.55 -10.75 21.27
N ALA A 304 27.31 -11.14 20.97
CA ALA A 304 26.12 -10.49 21.51
C ALA A 304 26.07 -10.39 23.05
N PRO A 305 26.50 -11.41 23.84
CA PRO A 305 26.57 -11.29 25.30
C PRO A 305 27.56 -10.21 25.78
N ILE A 306 28.60 -9.90 24.99
CA ILE A 306 29.53 -8.81 25.30
C ILE A 306 28.81 -7.47 25.15
N ALA A 307 28.06 -7.29 24.04
CA ALA A 307 27.23 -6.10 23.85
C ALA A 307 26.21 -5.94 25.00
N GLU A 308 25.57 -7.03 25.40
CA GLU A 308 24.61 -7.03 26.51
C GLU A 308 25.25 -6.59 27.83
N LYS A 309 26.47 -7.05 28.12
CA LYS A 309 27.20 -6.66 29.34
C LYS A 309 27.48 -5.16 29.42
N TYR A 310 27.85 -4.52 28.31
CA TYR A 310 28.29 -3.12 28.31
C TYR A 310 27.16 -2.13 28.01
N ILE A 311 26.17 -2.51 27.19
CA ILE A 311 25.25 -1.57 26.55
C ILE A 311 23.83 -1.66 27.12
N SER A 312 23.44 -2.79 27.70
CA SER A 312 22.06 -3.06 28.14
C SER A 312 21.54 -2.18 29.29
N ALA A 313 22.37 -1.38 29.94
CA ALA A 313 21.90 -0.60 31.08
C ALA A 313 20.82 0.43 30.66
N GLY A 314 19.60 0.29 31.18
CA GLY A 314 18.52 1.25 30.98
C GLY A 314 17.90 1.26 29.58
N HIS A 315 18.04 0.18 28.80
CA HIS A 315 17.29 0.01 27.56
C HIS A 315 15.86 -0.47 27.82
N LYS A 316 14.92 -0.22 26.89
CA LYS A 316 13.53 -0.71 27.01
C LYS A 316 13.33 -2.00 26.22
N HIS A 317 13.91 -2.08 25.04
CA HIS A 317 13.89 -3.22 24.12
C HIS A 317 15.26 -3.40 23.47
N SER A 318 15.57 -4.65 23.11
CA SER A 318 16.76 -4.99 22.34
C SER A 318 16.38 -5.92 21.20
N TRP A 319 17.07 -5.79 20.07
CA TRP A 319 16.80 -6.58 18.86
C TRP A 319 18.08 -6.98 18.15
N PHE A 320 17.95 -7.87 17.17
CA PHE A 320 19.02 -8.20 16.23
C PHE A 320 18.67 -7.61 14.87
N GLU A 321 19.63 -6.97 14.23
CA GLU A 321 19.46 -6.40 12.90
C GLU A 321 20.72 -6.68 12.07
N SER A 322 20.65 -7.65 11.16
CA SER A 322 21.81 -8.07 10.36
C SER A 322 23.04 -8.43 11.22
N CYS A 323 24.10 -7.61 11.19
CA CYS A 323 25.32 -7.72 11.98
C CYS A 323 25.33 -6.80 13.22
N TYR A 324 24.18 -6.28 13.65
CA TYR A 324 24.08 -5.41 14.82
C TYR A 324 23.26 -6.05 15.94
N ARG A 325 23.65 -5.73 17.17
CA ARG A 325 22.81 -5.81 18.35
C ARG A 325 22.27 -4.41 18.66
N GLY A 326 20.95 -4.25 18.55
CA GLY A 326 20.26 -2.98 18.73
C GLY A 326 19.67 -2.83 20.13
N TYR A 327 19.67 -1.61 20.66
CA TYR A 327 19.02 -1.24 21.92
C TYR A 327 18.30 0.09 21.78
N ASP A 328 17.15 0.26 22.44
CA ASP A 328 16.44 1.55 22.49
C ASP A 328 16.40 2.12 23.93
N VAL A 329 16.45 3.44 24.02
CA VAL A 329 16.39 4.18 25.28
C VAL A 329 15.47 5.38 25.07
N PHE A 330 14.60 5.62 26.05
CA PHE A 330 13.66 6.73 26.04
C PHE A 330 13.89 7.58 27.28
N ILE A 331 14.02 8.89 27.09
CA ILE A 331 14.08 9.86 28.18
C ILE A 331 12.85 10.76 28.07
N PRO A 332 11.86 10.60 28.98
CA PRO A 332 10.67 11.46 28.98
C PRO A 332 11.04 12.93 29.21
N ASN A 333 10.43 13.84 28.45
CA ASN A 333 10.57 15.30 28.57
C ASN A 333 12.03 15.76 28.69
N ALA A 334 12.93 15.17 27.91
CA ALA A 334 14.36 15.43 28.01
C ALA A 334 14.70 16.86 27.59
N SER A 335 15.30 17.61 28.50
CA SER A 335 15.97 18.87 28.15
C SER A 335 17.18 18.62 27.26
N LYS A 336 17.64 19.66 26.55
CA LYS A 336 18.86 19.58 25.71
C LYS A 336 20.08 19.10 26.50
N GLU A 337 20.25 19.56 27.74
CA GLU A 337 21.35 19.14 28.61
C GLU A 337 21.27 17.63 28.92
N GLN A 338 20.07 17.11 29.21
CA GLN A 338 19.86 15.68 29.41
C GLN A 338 20.14 14.87 28.14
N ILE A 339 19.77 15.39 26.96
CA ILE A 339 20.08 14.75 25.67
C ILE A 339 21.59 14.63 25.48
N VAL A 340 22.34 15.72 25.67
CA VAL A 340 23.80 15.72 25.56
C VAL A 340 24.43 14.75 26.56
N ASN A 341 24.02 14.82 27.82
CA ASN A 341 24.55 13.95 28.87
C ASN A 341 24.28 12.47 28.57
N GLU A 342 23.10 12.13 28.05
CA GLU A 342 22.80 10.76 27.66
C GLU A 342 23.62 10.34 26.43
N LEU A 343 23.76 11.18 25.40
CA LEU A 343 24.62 10.88 24.24
C LEU A 343 26.05 10.59 24.68
N VAL A 344 26.62 11.43 25.55
CA VAL A 344 27.98 11.26 26.08
C VAL A 344 28.10 9.95 26.85
N LYS A 345 27.14 9.65 27.73
CA LYS A 345 27.10 8.38 28.47
C LYS A 345 27.03 7.18 27.53
N ARG A 346 26.17 7.22 26.52
CA ARG A 346 26.00 6.14 25.54
C ARG A 346 27.22 5.95 24.66
N LEU A 347 27.87 7.02 24.22
CA LEU A 347 29.14 6.97 23.49
C LEU A 347 30.24 6.32 24.35
N LYS A 348 30.36 6.68 25.64
CA LYS A 348 31.33 6.06 26.56
C LYS A 348 31.07 4.56 26.77
N MET A 349 29.81 4.17 26.92
CA MET A 349 29.42 2.75 27.03
C MET A 349 29.77 1.97 25.75
N MET A 350 29.48 2.56 24.58
CA MET A 350 29.80 1.98 23.29
C MET A 350 31.32 1.90 23.04
N ASP A 351 32.10 2.87 23.52
CA ASP A 351 33.57 2.83 23.41
C ASP A 351 34.16 1.69 24.26
N ALA A 352 33.63 1.47 25.46
CA ALA A 352 34.03 0.34 26.30
C ALA A 352 33.70 -1.01 25.63
N TYR A 353 32.55 -1.09 24.95
CA TYR A 353 32.19 -2.25 24.14
C TYR A 353 33.15 -2.46 22.95
N GLU A 354 33.41 -1.40 22.18
CA GLU A 354 34.32 -1.45 21.02
C GLU A 354 35.72 -1.90 21.44
N LEU A 355 36.24 -1.41 22.57
CA LEU A 355 37.51 -1.85 23.15
C LEU A 355 37.51 -3.31 23.57
N ALA A 356 36.41 -3.81 24.14
CA ALA A 356 36.31 -5.19 24.61
C ALA A 356 36.27 -6.19 23.44
N VAL A 357 35.61 -5.81 22.34
CA VAL A 357 35.45 -6.67 21.16
C VAL A 357 36.58 -6.50 20.15
N ARG A 358 37.19 -5.31 20.10
CA ARG A 358 38.27 -4.95 19.17
C ARG A 358 39.37 -4.20 19.93
N PRO A 359 40.16 -4.89 20.76
CA PRO A 359 41.30 -4.27 21.44
C PRO A 359 42.23 -3.67 20.39
N SER A 360 42.34 -2.35 20.36
CA SER A 360 43.23 -1.67 19.43
C SER A 360 44.64 -1.74 19.99
N ASP A 361 45.58 -2.34 19.26
CA ASP A 361 47.00 -2.49 19.66
C ASP A 361 47.82 -1.17 19.59
N ASN A 362 47.19 -0.02 19.31
CA ASN A 362 47.85 1.29 19.33
C ASN A 362 46.81 2.41 19.51
N ARG A 363 46.75 2.98 20.71
CA ARG A 363 46.28 4.36 20.94
C ARG A 363 47.53 5.18 21.26
N GLY A 364 48.20 5.65 20.21
CA GLY A 364 49.27 6.65 20.30
C GLY A 364 48.69 8.05 20.30
#